data_AF-A0A524IKW2-F1
#
_entry.id   AF-A0A524IKW2-F1
#
_cell.length_a   1.000
_cell.length_b   1.000
_cell.length_c   1.000
_cell.angle_alpha   90.00
_cell.angle_beta   90.00
_cell.angle_gamma   90.00
#
_symmetry.space_group_name_H-M   'P 1'
#
loop_
_entity.id
_entity.type
_entity.pdbx_description
1 polymer ?
#
loop_
_entity_poly.entity_id
_entity_poly.type
_entity_poly.pdbx_seq_one_letter_code
_entity_poly.pdbx_strand_id
1 'polypeptide(L)'
;MSKTISKVRVFTKVAETAATGSSNVIEAEGSEIILAAQVVDVSGTTPTLIFEVKYSVDGDTWFSAATPHTMTTITATPDPSLTTARFALLARFARVEWAIGGTDTPTFTFTVDAVVH
;
A
#
# COMPACT_ATOMS: atom_id res chain seq x y z
N MET A 1 18.70 -23.96 12.55
CA MET A 1 17.55 -23.30 11.88
C MET A 1 17.31 -21.97 12.58
N SER A 2 17.86 -20.88 12.03
CA SER A 2 17.62 -19.55 12.59
C SER A 2 16.25 -19.08 12.11
N LYS A 3 15.31 -18.91 13.03
CA LYS A 3 14.01 -18.33 12.73
C LYS A 3 14.21 -16.81 12.71
N THR A 4 14.47 -16.26 11.53
CA THR A 4 14.60 -14.81 11.35
C THR A 4 13.29 -14.17 11.79
N ILE A 5 13.36 -13.35 12.83
CA ILE A 5 12.24 -12.52 13.28
C ILE A 5 12.12 -11.39 12.27
N SER A 6 11.20 -11.51 11.32
CA SER A 6 10.79 -10.39 10.49
C SER A 6 10.24 -9.30 11.41
N LYS A 7 10.86 -8.12 11.41
CA LYS A 7 10.29 -6.93 12.05
C LYS A 7 9.04 -6.54 11.26
N VAL A 8 7.93 -7.19 11.57
CA VAL A 8 6.58 -6.82 11.12
C VAL A 8 6.31 -5.42 11.65
N ARG A 9 6.26 -4.41 10.77
CA ARG A 9 5.75 -3.09 11.12
C ARG A 9 4.37 -2.96 10.49
N VAL A 10 3.35 -3.14 11.34
CA VAL A 10 1.96 -3.00 10.92
C VAL A 10 1.64 -1.53 10.71
N PHE A 11 1.24 -1.16 9.50
CA PHE A 11 0.58 0.12 9.29
C PHE A 11 -0.93 -0.12 9.35
N THR A 12 -1.62 0.75 10.07
CA THR A 12 -3.09 0.79 10.03
C THR A 12 -3.43 2.22 9.66
N LYS A 13 -3.62 2.47 8.37
CA LYS A 13 -4.29 3.69 7.94
C LYS A 13 -5.80 3.42 7.96
N VAL A 14 -6.59 4.38 8.44
CA VAL A 14 -8.05 4.33 8.50
C VAL A 14 -8.56 5.60 7.82
N ALA A 15 -9.30 5.42 6.72
CA ALA A 15 -10.03 6.43 5.95
C ALA A 15 -9.17 7.52 5.25
N GLU A 16 -9.38 7.68 3.94
CA GLU A 16 -8.84 8.84 3.22
C GLU A 16 -9.80 9.37 2.16
N THR A 17 -10.04 10.67 2.24
CA THR A 17 -10.85 11.43 1.28
C THR A 17 -9.98 12.20 0.29
N ALA A 18 -8.65 12.11 0.43
CA ALA A 18 -7.71 12.78 -0.46
C ALA A 18 -7.46 11.92 -1.72
N ALA A 19 -7.40 12.59 -2.88
CA ALA A 19 -7.17 11.93 -4.17
C ALA A 19 -5.85 11.14 -4.22
N THR A 20 -4.87 11.47 -3.37
CA THR A 20 -3.62 10.73 -3.20
C THR A 20 -3.16 10.76 -1.75
N GLY A 21 -2.33 9.80 -1.37
CA GLY A 21 -1.67 9.81 -0.08
C GLY A 21 -0.53 8.79 0.02
N SER A 22 0.16 8.80 1.16
CA SER A 22 1.27 7.88 1.45
C SER A 22 1.27 7.41 2.90
N SER A 23 1.74 6.20 3.13
CA SER A 23 2.01 5.67 4.46
C SER A 23 3.22 6.36 5.09
N ASN A 24 3.45 6.07 6.36
CA ASN A 24 4.75 6.32 6.99
C ASN A 24 5.85 5.51 6.30
N VAL A 25 7.10 5.93 6.51
CA VAL A 25 8.29 5.26 6.00
C VAL A 25 8.52 3.93 6.71
N ILE A 26 8.85 2.92 5.93
CA ILE A 26 9.22 1.58 6.34
C ILE A 26 10.73 1.45 6.14
N GLU A 27 11.48 1.27 7.21
CA GLU A 27 12.86 0.80 7.12
C GLU A 27 12.84 -0.73 7.06
N ALA A 28 13.37 -1.27 5.97
CA ALA A 28 13.25 -2.67 5.58
C ALA A 28 14.62 -3.31 5.39
N GLU A 29 14.80 -4.46 6.03
CA GLU A 29 15.92 -5.37 5.82
C GLU A 29 15.31 -6.72 5.43
N GLY A 30 15.50 -7.16 4.18
CA GLY A 30 14.84 -8.35 3.65
C GLY A 30 14.98 -8.45 2.13
N SER A 31 14.21 -9.36 1.53
CA SER A 31 14.18 -9.58 0.08
C SER A 31 12.84 -9.22 -0.54
N GLU A 32 11.77 -9.23 0.25
CA GLU A 32 10.41 -8.98 -0.22
C GLU A 32 9.67 -8.03 0.72
N ILE A 33 8.67 -7.35 0.15
CA ILE A 33 7.62 -6.65 0.88
C ILE A 33 6.27 -7.21 0.44
N ILE A 34 5.44 -7.55 1.42
CA ILE A 34 4.09 -8.08 1.23
C ILE A 34 3.13 -6.96 1.62
N LEU A 35 2.28 -6.54 0.68
CA LEU A 35 1.17 -5.65 0.99
C LEU A 35 -0.09 -6.44 1.26
N ALA A 36 -0.89 -5.98 2.21
CA ALA A 36 -2.21 -6.49 2.49
C ALA A 36 -3.19 -5.32 2.61
N ALA A 37 -4.29 -5.31 1.87
CA ALA A 37 -5.28 -4.25 1.91
C ALA A 37 -6.70 -4.80 2.06
N GLN A 38 -7.56 -4.03 2.70
CA GLN A 38 -8.97 -4.33 2.92
C GLN A 38 -9.79 -3.05 2.73
N VAL A 39 -10.89 -3.10 1.96
CA VAL A 39 -11.76 -1.94 1.69
C VAL A 39 -13.05 -2.07 2.48
N VAL A 40 -13.25 -1.18 3.45
CA VAL A 40 -14.38 -1.23 4.40
C VAL A 40 -15.53 -0.33 3.96
N ASP A 41 -15.25 0.73 3.23
CA ASP A 41 -16.29 1.61 2.68
C ASP A 41 -15.83 2.30 1.39
N VAL A 42 -16.80 2.65 0.53
CA VAL A 42 -16.56 3.31 -0.75
C VAL A 42 -17.72 4.24 -1.09
N SER A 43 -17.41 5.42 -1.63
CA SER A 43 -18.39 6.37 -2.14
C SER A 43 -17.99 6.94 -3.50
N GLY A 44 -18.94 7.57 -4.19
CA GLY A 44 -18.74 8.21 -5.50
C GLY A 44 -19.09 7.33 -6.71
N THR A 45 -19.01 7.93 -7.89
CA THR A 45 -19.36 7.27 -9.15
C THR A 45 -18.10 6.70 -9.81
N THR A 46 -18.09 5.41 -10.13
CA THR A 46 -16.94 4.71 -10.73
C THR A 46 -15.62 4.89 -9.96
N PRO A 47 -15.59 4.59 -8.66
CA PRO A 47 -14.42 4.83 -7.82
C PRO A 47 -13.28 3.84 -8.18
N THR A 48 -12.04 4.33 -8.18
CA THR A 48 -10.84 3.51 -8.36
C THR A 48 -9.85 3.77 -7.22
N LEU A 49 -9.19 2.71 -6.77
CA LEU A 49 -8.15 2.75 -5.74
C LEU A 49 -6.98 1.88 -6.19
N ILE A 50 -5.79 2.47 -6.22
CA ILE A 50 -4.55 1.80 -6.62
C ILE A 50 -3.54 2.03 -5.51
N PHE A 51 -2.90 0.95 -5.05
CA PHE A 51 -1.75 1.02 -4.16
C PHE A 51 -0.46 0.77 -4.94
N GLU A 52 0.60 1.49 -4.58
CA GLU A 52 1.94 1.31 -5.13
C GLU A 52 2.98 1.30 -4.03
N VAL A 53 3.98 0.41 -4.12
CA VAL A 53 5.17 0.51 -3.27
C VAL A 53 6.18 1.47 -3.90
N LYS A 54 6.54 2.52 -3.17
CA LYS A 54 7.70 3.36 -3.50
C LYS A 54 8.89 2.97 -2.64
N TYR A 55 10.07 3.14 -3.20
CA TYR A 55 11.34 2.81 -2.58
C TYR A 55 12.22 4.04 -2.45
N SER A 56 13.13 4.00 -1.48
CA SER A 56 14.10 5.06 -1.27
C SER A 56 15.38 4.50 -0.65
N VAL A 57 16.53 5.06 -1.04
CA VAL A 57 17.84 4.72 -0.48
C VAL A 57 18.20 5.58 0.73
N ASP A 58 17.63 6.79 0.82
CA ASP A 58 17.96 7.84 1.79
C ASP A 58 16.80 8.19 2.74
N GLY A 59 15.57 7.81 2.38
CA GLY A 59 14.34 8.15 3.10
C GLY A 59 13.64 9.42 2.59
N ASP A 60 14.29 10.16 1.69
CA ASP A 60 13.86 11.48 1.22
C ASP A 60 13.46 11.45 -0.26
N THR A 61 14.27 10.80 -1.10
CA THR A 61 14.04 10.68 -2.54
C THR A 61 13.36 9.35 -2.84
N TRP A 62 12.16 9.41 -3.41
CA TRP A 62 11.31 8.24 -3.65
C TRP A 62 11.23 7.88 -5.14
N PHE A 63 11.33 6.59 -5.45
CA PHE A 63 11.24 6.07 -6.81
C PHE A 63 10.36 4.84 -6.89
N SER A 64 9.82 4.60 -8.09
CA SER A 64 9.07 3.40 -8.43
C SER A 64 10.00 2.28 -8.90
N ALA A 65 9.56 1.03 -8.75
CA ALA A 65 10.17 -0.09 -9.45
C ALA A 65 10.09 0.10 -10.98
N ALA A 66 11.04 -0.49 -11.72
CA ALA A 66 11.07 -0.40 -13.18
C ALA A 66 9.80 -0.97 -13.84
N THR A 67 9.30 -2.08 -13.28
CA THR A 67 7.92 -2.54 -13.50
C THR A 67 7.10 -2.06 -12.32
N PRO A 68 5.97 -1.35 -12.52
CA PRO A 68 5.17 -0.84 -11.41
C PRO A 68 4.79 -1.95 -10.42
N HIS A 69 5.21 -1.79 -9.16
CA HIS A 69 4.80 -2.64 -8.06
C HIS A 69 3.47 -2.14 -7.49
N THR A 70 2.41 -2.37 -8.27
CA THR A 70 1.06 -1.95 -7.94
C THR A 70 0.22 -3.10 -7.43
N MET A 71 -0.48 -2.87 -6.32
CA MET A 71 -1.56 -3.71 -5.84
C MET A 71 -2.86 -2.96 -6.09
N THR A 72 -3.64 -3.41 -7.06
CA THR A 72 -4.93 -2.81 -7.35
C THR A 72 -6.00 -3.49 -6.51
N THR A 73 -6.69 -2.73 -5.66
CA THR A 73 -7.87 -3.19 -4.93
C THR A 73 -8.99 -2.23 -5.28
N ILE A 74 -9.90 -2.66 -6.17
CA ILE A 74 -11.07 -1.88 -6.57
C ILE A 74 -12.30 -2.68 -6.22
N THR A 75 -13.12 -2.16 -5.32
CA THR A 75 -14.47 -2.67 -5.12
C THR A 75 -15.43 -1.48 -5.10
N ALA A 76 -16.36 -1.46 -6.07
CA ALA A 76 -17.43 -0.44 -6.18
C ALA A 76 -18.53 -0.61 -5.10
N THR A 77 -18.34 -1.61 -4.26
CA THR A 77 -19.06 -1.89 -3.03
C THR A 77 -18.03 -2.20 -1.95
N PRO A 78 -18.32 -1.97 -0.66
CA PRO A 78 -17.44 -2.42 0.41
C PRO A 78 -17.12 -3.93 0.29
N ASP A 79 -15.86 -4.29 0.46
CA ASP A 79 -15.43 -5.69 0.53
C ASP A 79 -14.41 -5.87 1.67
N PRO A 80 -14.84 -6.42 2.81
CA PRO A 80 -13.95 -6.64 3.94
C PRO A 80 -13.02 -7.85 3.72
N SER A 81 -12.94 -8.45 2.54
CA SER A 81 -11.94 -9.48 2.26
C SER A 81 -10.53 -8.88 2.22
N LEU A 82 -9.54 -9.64 2.70
CA LEU A 82 -8.14 -9.22 2.67
C LEU A 82 -7.53 -9.56 1.31
N THR A 83 -7.07 -8.55 0.58
CA THR A 83 -6.30 -8.69 -0.65
C THR A 83 -4.81 -8.57 -0.34
N THR A 84 -3.97 -9.44 -0.92
CA THR A 84 -2.51 -9.39 -0.68
C THR A 84 -1.71 -9.44 -1.97
N ALA A 85 -0.59 -8.72 -2.01
CA ALA A 85 0.39 -8.77 -3.10
C ALA A 85 1.81 -8.83 -2.54
N ARG A 86 2.73 -9.41 -3.32
CA ARG A 86 4.15 -9.55 -2.95
C ARG A 86 5.03 -8.85 -3.97
N PHE A 87 6.05 -8.15 -3.49
CA PHE A 87 6.97 -7.39 -4.31
C PHE A 87 8.39 -7.59 -3.83
N ALA A 88 9.36 -7.54 -4.76
CA ALA A 88 10.77 -7.50 -4.37
C ALA A 88 11.07 -6.22 -3.59
N LEU A 89 11.91 -6.31 -2.56
CA LEU A 89 12.42 -5.15 -1.83
C LEU A 89 13.60 -4.56 -2.60
N LEU A 90 13.45 -3.34 -3.11
CA LEU A 90 14.44 -2.73 -4.01
C LEU A 90 15.38 -1.72 -3.32
N ALA A 91 15.07 -1.29 -2.10
CA ALA A 91 15.89 -0.37 -1.33
C ALA A 91 15.64 -0.52 0.18
N ARG A 92 16.47 0.14 1.00
CA ARG A 92 16.40 0.13 2.46
C ARG A 92 15.09 0.73 2.99
N PHE A 93 14.56 1.74 2.32
CA PHE A 93 13.32 2.38 2.72
C PHE A 93 12.22 2.10 1.71
N ALA A 94 11.01 1.85 2.20
CA ALA A 94 9.81 1.68 1.42
C ALA A 94 8.65 2.49 2.01
N ARG A 95 7.65 2.80 1.20
CA ARG A 95 6.35 3.30 1.66
C ARG A 95 5.27 2.86 0.68
N VAL A 96 4.03 2.81 1.16
CA VAL A 96 2.87 2.58 0.30
C VAL A 96 2.29 3.92 -0.08
N GLU A 97 2.11 4.16 -1.37
CA GLU A 97 1.33 5.26 -1.90
C GLU A 97 0.00 4.74 -2.43
N TRP A 98 -1.00 5.60 -2.45
CA TRP A 98 -2.25 5.30 -3.12
C TRP A 98 -2.79 6.52 -3.86
N ALA A 99 -3.59 6.21 -4.87
CA ALA A 99 -4.37 7.18 -5.61
C ALA A 99 -5.83 6.73 -5.66
N ILE A 100 -6.72 7.68 -5.40
CA ILE A 100 -8.17 7.55 -5.53
C ILE A 100 -8.60 8.34 -6.76
N GLY A 101 -9.23 7.65 -7.72
CA GLY A 101 -9.74 8.24 -8.96
C GLY A 101 -11.23 7.98 -9.15
N GLY A 102 -11.82 8.70 -10.10
CA GLY A 102 -13.24 8.61 -10.47
C GLY A 102 -13.84 9.99 -10.73
N THR A 103 -15.05 10.02 -11.27
CA THR A 103 -15.84 11.25 -11.45
C THR A 103 -16.65 11.46 -10.17
N ASP A 104 -16.70 12.68 -9.61
CA ASP A 104 -17.42 13.04 -8.37
C ASP A 104 -16.67 12.84 -7.03
N THR A 105 -15.34 12.92 -7.02
CA THR A 105 -14.52 12.91 -5.79
C THR A 105 -14.82 11.71 -4.89
N PRO A 106 -14.57 10.48 -5.38
CA PRO A 106 -14.83 9.28 -4.60
C PRO A 106 -13.96 9.24 -3.34
N THR A 107 -14.44 8.52 -2.33
CA THR A 107 -13.73 8.32 -1.08
C THR A 107 -13.66 6.83 -0.76
N PHE A 108 -12.55 6.40 -0.14
CA PHE A 108 -12.41 5.04 0.34
C PHE A 108 -12.07 5.03 1.84
N THR A 109 -12.70 4.11 2.56
CA THR A 109 -12.21 3.67 3.87
C THR A 109 -11.56 2.33 3.69
N PHE A 110 -10.25 2.25 3.92
CA PHE A 110 -9.48 1.03 3.79
C PHE A 110 -8.46 0.92 4.91
N THR A 111 -7.97 -0.29 5.15
CA THR A 111 -6.75 -0.55 5.89
C THR A 111 -5.70 -1.12 4.96
N VAL A 112 -4.45 -0.69 5.10
CA VAL A 112 -3.31 -1.25 4.36
C VAL A 112 -2.17 -1.54 5.31
N ASP A 113 -1.64 -2.76 5.22
CA ASP A 113 -0.50 -3.26 5.96
C ASP A 113 0.63 -3.66 5.00
N ALA A 114 1.87 -3.58 5.49
CA ALA A 114 3.07 -3.90 4.75
C ALA A 114 4.06 -4.67 5.63
N VAL A 115 4.44 -5.88 5.20
CA VAL A 115 5.35 -6.76 5.95
C VAL A 115 6.60 -7.04 5.14
N VAL A 116 7.77 -6.88 5.75
CA VAL A 116 9.07 -7.21 5.14
C VAL A 116 9.41 -8.66 5.45
N HIS A 117 9.82 -9.42 4.42
CA HIS A 117 10.22 -10.83 4.52
C HIS A 117 11.63 -11.06 3.96
#